data_AF-A0A917PF05-F1
#
_entry.id   AF-A0A917PF05-F1
#
_cell.length_a   1.000
_cell.length_b   1.000
_cell.length_c   1.000
_cell.angle_alpha   90.00
_cell.angle_beta   90.00
_cell.angle_gamma   90.00
#
_symmetry.space_group_name_H-M   'P 1'
#
loop_
_entity.id
_entity.type
_entity.pdbx_description
1 polymer ?
#
loop_
_entity_poly.entity_id
_entity_poly.type
_entity_poly.pdbx_seq_one_letter_code
_entity_poly.pdbx_strand_id
1 'polypeptide(L)'
;MDLTLINVELKPPGEPMKTARRFVHTATTASLTAVLTGAAMGGATAVSTPQDFARTGSLRIAATAGGPVTSPPRGVAAQWVDTTDAPSGITVKLPGRAKVEHDSFTLSGKTYQIRRYKVSVGKNKVAFEVVDMHGADPKPELDPAVRGAAASISGTITRNQPLKVAGHSAREGRITFDNHGVPSVTLVRSVAADDHLVGLVAGGPATDEHGVKQLYQQLTSSLRIP
;
A
#
# COMPACT_ATOMS: atom_id res chain seq x y z
N MET A 1 19.41 -26.37 -24.74
CA MET A 1 19.62 -24.94 -24.45
C MET A 1 21.08 -24.67 -24.75
N ASP A 2 21.33 -23.99 -25.85
CA ASP A 2 22.68 -23.67 -26.32
C ASP A 2 23.01 -22.24 -25.92
N LEU A 3 24.13 -22.03 -25.22
CA LEU A 3 24.61 -20.72 -24.80
C LEU A 3 25.92 -20.44 -25.53
N THR A 4 25.87 -19.56 -26.52
CA THR A 4 27.07 -19.06 -27.19
C THR A 4 27.48 -17.73 -26.55
N LEU A 5 28.66 -17.70 -25.94
CA LEU A 5 29.32 -16.48 -25.46
C LEU A 5 29.73 -15.60 -26.64
N ILE A 6 29.55 -14.29 -26.52
CA ILE A 6 30.20 -13.31 -27.41
C ILE A 6 31.01 -12.34 -26.54
N ASN A 7 32.33 -12.36 -26.75
CA ASN A 7 33.26 -11.36 -26.25
C ASN A 7 33.00 -10.02 -26.95
N VAL A 8 32.96 -8.92 -26.19
CA VAL A 8 32.86 -7.56 -26.74
C VAL A 8 34.19 -6.85 -26.55
N GLU A 9 34.84 -6.57 -27.68
CA GLU A 9 36.03 -5.73 -27.79
C GLU A 9 35.59 -4.26 -27.98
N LEU A 10 36.16 -3.34 -27.20
CA LEU A 10 35.86 -1.91 -27.27
C LEU A 10 36.81 -1.20 -28.25
N LYS A 11 36.25 -0.54 -29.27
CA LYS A 11 36.98 0.23 -30.30
C LYS A 11 36.85 1.77 -30.07
N PRO A 12 37.88 2.59 -30.39
CA PRO A 12 37.89 4.04 -30.10
C PRO A 12 37.14 4.91 -31.14
N PRO A 13 36.90 6.20 -30.86
CA PRO A 13 35.89 7.02 -31.53
C PRO A 13 36.39 7.68 -32.83
N GLY A 14 35.55 7.73 -33.88
CA GLY A 14 35.85 8.55 -35.07
C GLY A 14 35.22 8.21 -36.42
N GLU A 15 34.15 7.41 -36.56
CA GLU A 15 33.50 7.16 -37.87
C GLU A 15 32.01 7.54 -37.93
N PRO A 16 31.51 7.98 -39.11
CA PRO A 16 30.15 8.50 -39.28
C PRO A 16 29.05 7.43 -39.30
N MET A 17 27.90 7.87 -38.79
CA MET A 17 26.67 7.12 -38.49
C MET A 17 26.15 6.27 -39.66
N LYS A 18 26.07 4.94 -39.46
CA LYS A 18 25.30 4.02 -40.31
C LYS A 18 24.09 3.45 -39.54
N THR A 19 22.92 3.78 -40.06
CA THR A 19 21.64 3.05 -40.04
C THR A 19 21.36 2.17 -38.81
N ALA A 20 20.54 2.70 -37.90
CA ALA A 20 19.92 1.95 -36.83
C ALA A 20 18.95 0.88 -37.39
N ARG A 21 19.28 -0.41 -37.18
CA ARG A 21 18.32 -1.50 -37.32
C ARG A 21 17.37 -1.47 -36.11
N ARG A 22 16.08 -1.24 -36.38
CA ARG A 22 14.99 -1.46 -35.42
C ARG A 22 14.95 -2.94 -35.04
N PHE A 23 15.05 -3.22 -33.74
CA PHE A 23 14.56 -4.48 -33.17
C PHE A 23 13.05 -4.37 -33.02
N VAL A 24 12.32 -5.17 -33.80
CA VAL A 24 10.90 -5.42 -33.60
C VAL A 24 10.80 -6.51 -32.55
N HIS A 25 10.37 -6.16 -31.33
CA HIS A 25 9.94 -7.15 -30.36
C HIS A 25 8.54 -7.62 -30.75
N THR A 26 8.46 -8.83 -31.30
CA THR A 26 7.19 -9.54 -31.47
C THR A 26 6.72 -10.01 -30.11
N ALA A 27 5.77 -9.28 -29.50
CA ALA A 27 5.09 -9.71 -28.29
C ALA A 27 4.06 -10.79 -28.66
N THR A 28 4.31 -12.04 -28.25
CA THR A 28 3.35 -13.13 -28.38
C THR A 28 2.30 -13.00 -27.28
N THR A 29 1.12 -12.51 -27.63
CA THR A 29 -0.05 -12.47 -26.75
C THR A 29 -0.61 -13.88 -26.59
N ALA A 30 -0.44 -14.50 -25.43
CA ALA A 30 -1.12 -15.73 -25.08
C ALA A 30 -2.50 -15.40 -24.49
N SER A 31 -3.55 -15.66 -25.27
CA SER A 31 -4.95 -15.56 -24.84
C SER A 31 -5.31 -16.80 -24.00
N LEU A 32 -5.59 -16.61 -22.71
CA LEU A 32 -6.14 -17.64 -21.83
C LEU A 32 -7.67 -17.55 -21.85
N THR A 33 -8.31 -18.49 -22.55
CA THR A 33 -9.77 -18.70 -22.50
C THR A 33 -10.08 -19.61 -21.32
N ALA A 34 -10.67 -19.05 -20.25
CA ALA A 34 -11.24 -19.86 -19.17
C ALA A 34 -12.71 -20.19 -19.49
N VAL A 35 -12.98 -21.47 -19.74
CA VAL A 35 -14.35 -22.02 -19.83
C VAL A 35 -14.80 -22.36 -18.41
N LEU A 36 -15.81 -21.65 -17.91
CA LEU A 36 -16.51 -21.98 -16.66
C LEU A 36 -17.87 -22.57 -17.01
N THR A 37 -17.93 -23.90 -17.00
CA THR A 37 -19.17 -24.69 -17.05
C THR A 37 -19.31 -25.38 -15.71
N GLY A 38 -20.40 -25.13 -14.99
CA GLY A 38 -20.67 -25.80 -13.72
C GLY A 38 -21.88 -25.22 -12.98
N ALA A 39 -23.06 -25.69 -13.35
CA ALA A 39 -24.30 -25.52 -12.60
C ALA A 39 -24.31 -26.44 -11.37
N ALA A 40 -24.92 -25.99 -10.27
CA ALA A 40 -25.66 -26.88 -9.36
C ALA A 40 -26.66 -26.08 -8.52
N MET A 41 -27.89 -26.57 -8.56
CA MET A 41 -29.04 -26.19 -7.75
C MET A 41 -28.83 -26.62 -6.29
N GLY A 42 -29.42 -25.87 -5.35
CA GLY A 42 -29.51 -26.29 -3.95
C GLY A 42 -30.24 -25.25 -3.11
N GLY A 43 -31.56 -25.43 -2.97
CA GLY A 43 -32.38 -24.59 -2.12
C GLY A 43 -32.12 -24.81 -0.64
N ALA A 44 -32.31 -23.75 0.13
CA ALA A 44 -32.64 -23.84 1.55
C ALA A 44 -33.54 -22.65 1.90
N THR A 45 -34.82 -22.95 2.10
CA THR A 45 -35.77 -22.10 2.77
C THR A 45 -35.47 -22.11 4.27
N ALA A 46 -35.24 -20.94 4.87
CA ALA A 46 -35.31 -20.78 6.31
C ALA A 46 -36.24 -19.59 6.62
N VAL A 47 -37.44 -19.96 7.07
CA VAL A 47 -38.42 -19.08 7.70
C VAL A 47 -37.84 -18.65 9.06
N SER A 48 -37.90 -17.37 9.37
CA SER A 48 -37.88 -16.91 10.76
C SER A 48 -38.85 -15.76 10.92
N THR A 49 -39.81 -16.00 11.81
CA THR A 49 -40.91 -15.16 12.26
C THR A 49 -40.40 -13.91 13.01
N PRO A 50 -41.26 -12.88 13.15
CA PRO A 50 -40.88 -11.58 13.68
C PRO A 50 -40.80 -11.58 15.21
N GLN A 51 -39.88 -10.79 15.77
CA GLN A 51 -40.02 -10.30 17.14
C GLN A 51 -40.08 -8.77 17.15
N ASP A 52 -41.27 -8.30 17.48
CA ASP A 52 -41.56 -6.97 17.96
C ASP A 52 -40.76 -6.65 19.23
N PHE A 53 -39.93 -5.62 19.16
CA PHE A 53 -39.69 -4.76 20.31
C PHE A 53 -39.96 -3.31 19.89
N ALA A 54 -41.20 -2.90 20.11
CA ALA A 54 -41.56 -1.51 20.23
C ALA A 54 -40.80 -0.91 21.43
N ARG A 55 -39.91 0.05 21.18
CA ARG A 55 -39.62 1.10 22.17
C ARG A 55 -39.56 2.45 21.49
N THR A 56 -40.66 3.16 21.70
CA THR A 56 -40.95 4.56 21.47
C THR A 56 -39.78 5.47 21.83
N GLY A 57 -39.27 6.20 20.84
CA GLY A 57 -38.32 7.29 20.98
C GLY A 57 -38.43 8.20 19.76
N SER A 58 -39.35 9.16 19.83
CA SER A 58 -39.64 10.10 18.75
C SER A 58 -38.43 10.99 18.44
N LEU A 59 -37.72 10.72 17.34
CA LEU A 59 -36.82 11.70 16.73
C LEU A 59 -37.37 12.12 15.37
N ARG A 60 -38.01 13.29 15.34
CA ARG A 60 -38.38 13.95 14.09
C ARG A 60 -37.09 14.51 13.48
N ILE A 61 -36.62 13.93 12.37
CA ILE A 61 -35.69 14.61 11.47
C ILE A 61 -36.49 15.01 10.24
N ALA A 62 -36.81 16.30 10.17
CA ALA A 62 -37.35 16.93 8.99
C ALA A 62 -36.32 16.82 7.85
N ALA A 63 -36.77 16.33 6.70
CA ALA A 63 -36.01 16.38 5.46
C ALA A 63 -35.99 17.82 4.95
N THR A 64 -34.88 18.52 5.16
CA THR A 64 -34.54 19.75 4.42
C THR A 64 -33.54 19.41 3.32
N ALA A 65 -33.91 19.85 2.13
CA ALA A 65 -33.20 19.72 0.87
C ALA A 65 -31.75 20.23 0.91
N GLY A 66 -30.91 19.63 0.07
CA GLY A 66 -29.76 20.27 -0.60
C GLY A 66 -28.78 21.03 0.30
N GLY A 67 -28.05 20.33 1.16
CA GLY A 67 -26.88 20.90 1.83
C GLY A 67 -25.62 20.77 0.95
N PRO A 68 -24.81 21.83 0.78
CA PRO A 68 -23.55 21.74 0.08
C PRO A 68 -22.61 20.76 0.82
N VAL A 69 -21.90 19.94 0.05
CA VAL A 69 -20.82 19.07 0.54
C VAL A 69 -19.79 19.94 1.21
N THR A 70 -19.90 20.06 2.53
CA THR A 70 -18.97 20.84 3.34
C THR A 70 -17.71 19.99 3.44
N SER A 71 -16.74 20.29 2.58
CA SER A 71 -15.37 19.82 2.79
C SER A 71 -14.97 20.22 4.21
N PRO A 72 -14.44 19.30 5.05
CA PRO A 72 -14.08 19.63 6.41
C PRO A 72 -13.12 20.82 6.43
N PRO A 73 -13.29 21.76 7.38
CA PRO A 73 -12.49 22.97 7.43
C PRO A 73 -11.01 22.65 7.57
N ARG A 74 -10.20 23.36 6.78
CA ARG A 74 -8.74 23.34 6.83
C ARG A 74 -8.34 23.91 8.20
N GLY A 75 -8.11 23.04 9.19
CA GLY A 75 -7.73 23.48 10.54
C GLY A 75 -8.14 22.57 11.70
N VAL A 76 -8.95 21.53 11.50
CA VAL A 76 -9.11 20.51 12.54
C VAL A 76 -7.83 19.69 12.58
N ALA A 77 -6.97 19.94 13.58
CA ALA A 77 -5.86 19.04 13.87
C ALA A 77 -6.43 17.63 13.95
N ALA A 78 -6.04 16.77 13.00
CA ALA A 78 -6.56 15.41 12.97
C ALA A 78 -6.28 14.78 14.34
N GLN A 79 -7.32 14.29 15.01
CA GLN A 79 -7.15 13.62 16.29
C GLN A 79 -6.38 12.33 16.02
N TRP A 80 -5.15 12.27 16.54
CA TRP A 80 -4.30 11.10 16.43
C TRP A 80 -4.77 10.05 17.42
N VAL A 81 -5.28 8.93 16.90
CA VAL A 81 -5.83 7.83 17.69
C VAL A 81 -4.94 6.61 17.59
N ASP A 82 -4.78 5.90 18.70
CA ASP A 82 -4.07 4.62 18.71
C ASP A 82 -4.82 3.61 17.82
N THR A 83 -4.08 2.95 16.94
CA THR A 83 -4.53 1.88 16.06
C THR A 83 -3.60 0.69 16.30
N THR A 84 -4.16 -0.35 16.90
CA THR A 84 -3.45 -1.59 17.21
C THR A 84 -3.88 -2.68 16.25
N ASP A 85 -2.90 -3.34 15.64
CA ASP A 85 -3.12 -4.61 14.95
C ASP A 85 -3.31 -5.71 16.00
N ALA A 86 -4.54 -6.18 16.17
CA ALA A 86 -4.89 -7.10 17.27
C ALA A 86 -4.07 -8.41 17.28
N PRO A 87 -3.78 -9.06 16.12
CA PRO A 87 -2.98 -10.28 16.11
C PRO A 87 -1.53 -10.08 16.55
N SER A 88 -0.88 -8.99 16.11
CA SER A 88 0.54 -8.74 16.40
C SER A 88 0.79 -7.89 17.64
N GLY A 89 -0.22 -7.18 18.15
CA GLY A 89 -0.07 -6.17 19.22
C GLY A 89 0.62 -4.88 18.79
N ILE A 90 1.09 -4.79 17.53
CA ILE A 90 1.81 -3.64 17.01
C ILE A 90 0.87 -2.44 16.91
N THR A 91 1.31 -1.30 17.44
CA THR A 91 0.47 -0.11 17.58
C THR A 91 1.13 1.11 16.95
N VAL A 92 0.34 1.93 16.28
CA VAL A 92 0.72 3.27 15.81
C VAL A 92 -0.39 4.27 16.13
N LYS A 93 -0.11 5.56 15.99
CA LYS A 93 -1.16 6.59 15.93
C LYS A 93 -1.50 6.91 14.49
N LEU A 94 -2.80 6.96 14.17
CA LEU A 94 -3.31 7.38 12.87
C LEU A 94 -4.18 8.65 13.01
N PRO A 95 -4.23 9.51 11.98
CA PRO A 95 -4.95 10.80 12.02
C PRO A 95 -6.47 10.61 11.86
N GLY A 96 -7.06 9.77 12.70
CA GLY A 96 -8.46 9.38 12.68
C GLY A 96 -8.65 7.87 12.65
N ARG A 97 -9.92 7.43 12.59
CA ARG A 97 -10.27 6.00 12.54
C ARG A 97 -9.90 5.42 11.17
N ALA A 98 -9.09 4.36 11.19
CA ALA A 98 -8.69 3.66 9.98
C ALA A 98 -9.81 2.82 9.36
N LYS A 99 -9.84 2.79 8.03
CA LYS A 99 -10.47 1.69 7.30
C LYS A 99 -9.49 0.52 7.28
N VAL A 100 -9.96 -0.66 7.66
CA VAL A 100 -9.16 -1.89 7.65
C VAL A 100 -9.41 -2.66 6.36
N GLU A 101 -8.34 -3.09 5.71
CA GLU A 101 -8.37 -3.94 4.52
C GLU A 101 -7.50 -5.18 4.78
N HIS A 102 -8.01 -6.34 4.38
CA HIS A 102 -7.30 -7.61 4.43
C HIS A 102 -7.03 -8.03 2.99
N ASP A 103 -5.82 -8.47 2.72
CA ASP A 103 -5.42 -8.92 1.39
C ASP A 103 -4.32 -10.00 1.53
N SER A 104 -3.91 -10.56 0.41
CA SER A 104 -2.75 -11.43 0.34
C SER A 104 -1.88 -11.05 -0.86
N PHE A 105 -0.58 -11.25 -0.74
CA PHE A 105 0.33 -11.02 -1.86
C PHE A 105 1.44 -12.06 -1.86
N THR A 106 1.98 -12.33 -3.04
CA THR A 106 3.11 -13.24 -3.19
C THR A 106 4.41 -12.45 -3.15
N LEU A 107 5.30 -12.83 -2.25
CA LEU A 107 6.65 -12.29 -2.13
C LEU A 107 7.63 -13.46 -2.04
N SER A 108 8.67 -13.45 -2.87
CA SER A 108 9.66 -14.54 -2.92
C SER A 108 9.04 -15.94 -3.10
N GLY A 109 7.95 -16.04 -3.87
CA GLY A 109 7.24 -17.30 -4.14
C GLY A 109 6.34 -17.79 -3.00
N LYS A 110 6.21 -17.05 -1.90
CA LYS A 110 5.31 -17.35 -0.78
C LYS A 110 4.18 -16.35 -0.70
N THR A 111 2.98 -16.81 -0.40
CA THR A 111 1.82 -15.95 -0.16
C THR A 111 1.79 -15.55 1.30
N TYR A 112 1.73 -14.24 1.55
CA TYR A 112 1.62 -13.67 2.88
C TYR A 112 0.29 -12.93 3.03
N GLN A 113 -0.27 -12.96 4.23
CA GLN A 113 -1.44 -12.17 4.58
C GLN A 113 -1.01 -10.77 4.99
N ILE A 114 -1.74 -9.77 4.52
CA ILE A 114 -1.50 -8.37 4.87
C ILE A 114 -2.77 -7.73 5.44
N ARG A 115 -2.60 -7.01 6.54
CA ARG A 115 -3.62 -6.14 7.15
C ARG A 115 -3.21 -4.70 6.97
N ARG A 116 -4.07 -3.88 6.38
CA ARG A 116 -3.81 -2.46 6.08
C ARG A 116 -4.82 -1.56 6.75
N TYR A 117 -4.33 -0.58 7.50
CA TYR A 117 -5.09 0.42 8.23
C TYR A 117 -4.89 1.76 7.55
N LYS A 118 -5.89 2.23 6.80
CA LYS A 118 -5.78 3.40 5.91
C LYS A 118 -6.61 4.57 6.42
N VAL A 119 -6.03 5.76 6.37
CA VAL A 119 -6.72 7.04 6.66
C VAL A 119 -6.39 8.05 5.55
N SER A 120 -7.41 8.76 5.08
CA SER A 120 -7.25 9.89 4.16
C SER A 120 -7.34 11.20 4.94
N VAL A 121 -6.40 12.11 4.72
CA VAL A 121 -6.34 13.44 5.33
C VAL A 121 -6.27 14.48 4.21
N GLY A 122 -7.42 15.01 3.80
CA GLY A 122 -7.51 15.87 2.62
C GLY A 122 -7.03 15.12 1.37
N LYS A 123 -5.96 15.62 0.73
CA LYS A 123 -5.33 15.00 -0.45
C LYS A 123 -4.25 13.96 -0.09
N ASN A 124 -3.88 13.87 1.19
CA ASN A 124 -2.86 12.98 1.67
C ASN A 124 -3.48 11.66 2.16
N LYS A 125 -2.68 10.60 2.15
CA LYS A 125 -3.05 9.27 2.63
C LYS A 125 -1.99 8.79 3.61
N VAL A 126 -2.42 8.11 4.65
CA VAL A 126 -1.57 7.46 5.65
C VAL A 126 -2.01 6.01 5.77
N ALA A 127 -1.04 5.09 5.80
CA ALA A 127 -1.30 3.67 6.02
C ALA A 127 -0.32 3.07 7.03
N PHE A 128 -0.85 2.17 7.84
CA PHE A 128 -0.10 1.22 8.66
C PHE A 128 -0.43 -0.18 8.17
N GLU A 129 0.58 -0.98 7.92
CA GLU A 129 0.46 -2.29 7.32
C GLU A 129 1.21 -3.32 8.16
N VAL A 130 0.61 -4.48 8.38
CA VAL A 130 1.24 -5.62 9.04
C VAL A 130 1.12 -6.83 8.13
N VAL A 131 2.26 -7.44 7.82
CA VAL A 131 2.35 -8.68 7.05
C VAL A 131 2.79 -9.79 7.99
N ASP A 132 2.02 -10.87 8.05
CA ASP A 132 2.41 -12.05 8.81
C ASP A 132 3.41 -12.87 8.01
N MET A 133 4.62 -13.07 8.56
CA MET A 133 5.67 -13.83 7.88
C MET A 133 5.66 -15.32 8.26
N HIS A 134 4.81 -15.72 9.21
CA HIS A 134 4.61 -17.11 9.64
C HIS A 134 5.94 -17.86 9.92
N GLY A 135 6.83 -17.22 10.68
CA GLY A 135 8.15 -17.77 11.03
C GLY A 135 9.25 -17.58 9.99
N ALA A 136 8.97 -16.96 8.83
CA ALA A 136 10.01 -16.49 7.93
C ALA A 136 10.69 -15.23 8.49
N ASP A 137 12.01 -15.10 8.30
CA ASP A 137 12.74 -13.88 8.66
C ASP A 137 12.26 -12.71 7.77
N PRO A 138 11.76 -11.59 8.34
CA PRO A 138 11.35 -10.42 7.56
C PRO A 138 12.53 -9.58 7.03
N LYS A 139 13.76 -9.74 7.55
CA LYS A 139 14.90 -8.89 7.17
C LYS A 139 15.24 -8.93 5.68
N PRO A 140 15.27 -10.10 5.00
CA PRO A 140 15.51 -10.17 3.56
C PRO A 140 14.45 -9.44 2.73
N GLU A 141 13.26 -9.22 3.29
CA GLU A 141 12.12 -8.64 2.60
C GLU A 141 12.04 -7.10 2.71
N LEU A 142 12.93 -6.47 3.48
CA LEU A 142 12.93 -5.01 3.64
C LEU A 142 13.15 -4.24 2.33
N ASP A 143 14.12 -4.64 1.51
CA ASP A 143 14.38 -4.04 0.20
C ASP A 143 13.31 -4.41 -0.84
N PRO A 144 12.91 -5.69 -0.97
CA PRO A 144 11.75 -6.09 -1.77
C PRO A 144 10.46 -5.34 -1.43
N ALA A 145 10.18 -5.04 -0.15
CA ALA A 145 8.99 -4.33 0.26
C ALA A 145 8.94 -2.89 -0.29
N VAL A 146 10.04 -2.14 -0.22
CA VAL A 146 10.11 -0.78 -0.79
C VAL A 146 9.96 -0.82 -2.32
N ARG A 147 10.55 -1.83 -2.98
CA ARG A 147 10.36 -2.05 -4.43
C ARG A 147 8.93 -2.43 -4.79
N GLY A 148 8.30 -3.30 -4.02
CA GLY A 148 6.90 -3.69 -4.19
C GLY A 148 5.96 -2.50 -4.04
N ALA A 149 6.19 -1.65 -3.02
CA ALA A 149 5.45 -0.41 -2.84
C ALA A 149 5.60 0.51 -4.06
N ALA A 150 6.81 0.71 -4.57
CA ALA A 150 7.04 1.52 -5.77
C ALA A 150 6.34 0.94 -7.00
N ALA A 151 6.47 -0.37 -7.25
CA ALA A 151 5.81 -1.05 -8.37
C ALA A 151 4.29 -0.93 -8.30
N SER A 152 3.69 -1.05 -7.11
CA SER A 152 2.23 -0.99 -6.92
C SER A 152 1.60 0.35 -7.34
N ILE A 153 2.39 1.43 -7.31
CA ILE A 153 1.97 2.78 -7.72
C ILE A 153 2.67 3.25 -8.99
N SER A 154 3.33 2.35 -9.72
CA SER A 154 4.15 2.68 -10.91
C SER A 154 5.13 3.84 -10.65
N GLY A 155 5.72 3.84 -9.46
CA GLY A 155 6.61 4.88 -8.97
C GLY A 155 8.09 4.56 -9.13
N THR A 156 8.91 5.59 -9.02
CA THR A 156 10.37 5.53 -9.02
C THR A 156 10.90 5.75 -7.60
N ILE A 157 11.76 4.85 -7.13
CA ILE A 157 12.46 5.01 -5.85
C ILE A 157 13.56 6.07 -6.04
N THR A 158 13.45 7.16 -5.27
CA THR A 158 14.44 8.26 -5.26
C THR A 158 15.35 8.22 -4.04
N ARG A 159 14.97 7.46 -3.00
CA ARG A 159 15.79 7.18 -1.82
C ARG A 159 15.40 5.82 -1.27
N ASN A 160 16.38 5.02 -0.85
CA ASN A 160 16.17 3.78 -0.10
C ASN A 160 17.38 3.56 0.81
N GLN A 161 17.22 3.66 2.13
CA GLN A 161 18.33 3.60 3.07
C GLN A 161 18.02 2.72 4.28
N PRO A 162 19.03 2.04 4.84
CA PRO A 162 18.85 1.24 6.05
C PRO A 162 18.76 2.15 7.29
N LEU A 163 18.03 1.69 8.30
CA LEU A 163 17.98 2.28 9.63
C LEU A 163 17.60 1.23 10.68
N LYS A 164 17.56 1.64 11.95
CA LYS A 164 17.01 0.84 13.04
C LYS A 164 15.81 1.56 13.68
N VAL A 165 14.81 0.80 14.09
CA VAL A 165 13.65 1.29 14.84
C VAL A 165 13.42 0.38 16.03
N ALA A 166 13.51 0.91 17.25
CA ALA A 166 13.37 0.12 18.49
C ALA A 166 14.23 -1.16 18.51
N GLY A 167 15.44 -1.12 17.93
CA GLY A 167 16.33 -2.29 17.82
C GLY A 167 16.12 -3.16 16.59
N HIS A 168 14.99 -3.03 15.88
CA HIS A 168 14.67 -3.78 14.67
C HIS A 168 15.30 -3.18 13.41
N SER A 169 15.70 -4.05 12.47
CA SER A 169 16.18 -3.62 11.14
C SER A 169 15.04 -3.01 10.34
N ALA A 170 15.32 -1.92 9.62
CA ALA A 170 14.34 -1.25 8.82
C ALA A 170 14.93 -0.66 7.52
N ARG A 171 14.04 -0.34 6.57
CA ARG A 171 14.33 0.43 5.36
C ARG A 171 13.40 1.63 5.28
N GLU A 172 13.96 2.78 4.95
CA GLU A 172 13.21 4.00 4.68
C GLU A 172 13.35 4.38 3.21
N GLY A 173 12.22 4.56 2.54
CA GLY A 173 12.12 4.85 1.12
C GLY A 173 11.39 6.15 0.82
N ARG A 174 11.77 6.78 -0.30
CA ARG A 174 11.02 7.86 -0.95
C ARG A 174 10.71 7.46 -2.38
N ILE A 175 9.44 7.48 -2.74
CA ILE A 175 8.94 7.11 -4.07
C ILE A 175 8.26 8.32 -4.70
N THR A 176 8.54 8.60 -5.97
CA THR A 176 7.84 9.61 -6.77
C THR A 176 7.08 8.95 -7.90
N PHE A 177 5.91 9.47 -8.22
CA PHE A 177 5.05 8.91 -9.27
C PHE A 177 4.13 9.99 -9.84
N ASP A 178 3.61 9.74 -11.03
CA ASP A 178 2.51 10.52 -11.60
C ASP A 178 1.18 9.88 -11.21
N ASN A 179 0.30 10.65 -10.57
CA ASN A 179 -1.04 10.21 -10.22
C ASN A 179 -2.05 10.93 -11.10
N HIS A 180 -2.25 10.43 -12.33
CA HIS A 180 -3.17 11.01 -13.32
C HIS A 180 -2.85 12.48 -13.66
N GLY A 181 -1.60 12.77 -13.99
CA GLY A 181 -1.10 14.12 -14.29
C GLY A 181 -0.75 14.96 -13.06
N VAL A 182 -0.86 14.40 -11.85
CA VAL A 182 -0.49 15.06 -10.60
C VAL A 182 0.80 14.43 -10.04
N PRO A 183 1.94 15.14 -10.10
CA PRO A 183 3.16 14.70 -9.46
C PRO A 183 2.93 14.43 -7.97
N SER A 184 3.30 13.25 -7.51
CA SER A 184 3.02 12.76 -6.17
C SER A 184 4.26 12.14 -5.53
N VAL A 185 4.28 12.13 -4.20
CA VAL A 185 5.36 11.58 -3.38
C VAL A 185 4.77 10.64 -2.33
N THR A 186 5.46 9.52 -2.10
CA THR A 186 5.18 8.58 -1.03
C THR A 186 6.45 8.35 -0.22
N LEU A 187 6.35 8.50 1.10
CA LEU A 187 7.35 8.11 2.08
C LEU A 187 6.93 6.78 2.69
N VAL A 188 7.86 5.83 2.74
CA VAL A 188 7.62 4.48 3.25
C VAL A 188 8.69 4.10 4.28
N ARG A 189 8.29 3.44 5.36
CA ARG A 189 9.20 2.69 6.24
C ARG A 189 8.75 1.24 6.29
N SER A 190 9.68 0.32 6.05
CA SER A 190 9.49 -1.11 6.30
C SER A 190 10.33 -1.51 7.51
N VAL A 191 9.75 -2.23 8.47
CA VAL A 191 10.44 -2.69 9.70
C VAL A 191 10.29 -4.20 9.84
N ALA A 192 11.40 -4.88 10.10
CA ALA A 192 11.45 -6.32 10.36
C ALA A 192 11.26 -6.58 11.86
N ALA A 193 10.01 -6.78 12.27
CA ALA A 193 9.58 -6.93 13.66
C ALA A 193 9.25 -8.40 13.96
N ASP A 194 10.23 -9.14 14.47
CA ASP A 194 10.12 -10.58 14.77
C ASP A 194 9.62 -11.41 13.58
N ASP A 195 8.41 -11.95 13.63
CA ASP A 195 7.73 -12.70 12.57
C ASP A 195 6.76 -11.84 11.74
N HIS A 196 6.91 -10.52 11.79
CA HIS A 196 6.10 -9.54 11.05
C HIS A 196 6.97 -8.60 10.21
N LEU A 197 6.46 -8.23 9.04
CA LEU A 197 6.95 -7.10 8.27
C LEU A 197 5.95 -5.94 8.39
N VAL A 198 6.39 -4.83 8.99
CA VAL A 198 5.56 -3.66 9.25
C VAL A 198 5.81 -2.57 8.22
N GLY A 199 4.76 -2.10 7.56
CA GLY A 199 4.79 -0.98 6.63
C GLY A 199 4.17 0.29 7.24
N LEU A 200 4.87 1.42 7.11
CA LEU A 200 4.37 2.75 7.48
C LEU A 200 4.46 3.66 6.26
N VAL A 201 3.32 4.16 5.79
CA VAL A 201 3.24 4.88 4.52
C VAL A 201 2.54 6.21 4.73
N ALA A 202 3.12 7.28 4.18
CA ALA A 202 2.40 8.54 3.97
C ALA A 202 2.64 9.02 2.55
N GLY A 203 1.60 9.46 1.85
CA GLY A 203 1.73 9.94 0.49
C GLY A 203 0.71 11.00 0.13
N GLY A 204 0.99 11.75 -0.93
CA GLY A 204 0.16 12.86 -1.38
C GLY A 204 0.78 13.60 -2.57
N PRO A 205 0.14 14.69 -3.03
CA PRO A 205 0.69 15.54 -4.08
C PRO A 205 2.07 16.09 -3.68
N ALA A 206 2.99 16.17 -4.64
CA ALA A 206 4.34 16.71 -4.40
C ALA A 206 4.30 18.19 -3.98
N THR A 207 3.26 18.93 -4.39
CA THR A 207 3.02 20.32 -3.95
C THR A 207 2.70 20.44 -2.46
N ASP A 208 2.37 19.35 -1.78
CA ASP A 208 2.17 19.26 -0.33
C ASP A 208 3.16 18.28 0.32
N GLU A 209 4.39 18.16 -0.20
CA GLU A 209 5.41 17.27 0.36
C GLU A 209 5.71 17.58 1.85
N HIS A 210 5.55 18.84 2.28
CA HIS A 210 5.68 19.22 3.69
C HIS A 210 4.60 18.56 4.55
N GLY A 211 3.32 18.61 4.15
CA GLY A 211 2.22 17.93 4.85
C GLY A 211 2.43 16.41 4.91
N VAL A 212 2.89 15.81 3.80
CA VAL A 212 3.25 14.38 3.75
C VAL A 212 4.36 14.05 4.76
N LYS A 213 5.41 14.88 4.85
CA LYS A 213 6.51 14.69 5.82
C LYS A 213 6.04 14.77 7.27
N GLN A 214 5.17 15.72 7.60
CA GLN A 214 4.63 15.85 8.95
C GLN A 214 3.79 14.63 9.36
N LEU A 215 2.91 14.16 8.45
CA LEU A 215 2.13 12.94 8.67
C LEU A 215 3.06 11.73 8.86
N TYR A 216 4.08 11.59 8.01
CA TYR A 216 5.05 10.50 8.07
C TYR A 216 5.85 10.50 9.37
N GLN A 217 6.33 11.66 9.83
CA GLN A 217 7.08 11.80 11.07
C GLN A 217 6.24 11.36 12.27
N GLN A 218 5.01 11.87 12.37
CA GLN A 218 4.12 11.53 13.48
C GLN A 218 3.69 10.04 13.45
N LEU A 219 3.44 9.49 12.26
CA LEU A 219 3.18 8.05 12.09
C LEU A 219 4.37 7.23 12.60
N THR A 220 5.57 7.52 12.11
CA THR A 220 6.77 6.73 12.42
C THR A 220 7.28 6.89 13.84
N SER A 221 7.11 8.06 14.48
CA SER A 221 7.48 8.28 15.87
C SER A 221 6.53 7.61 16.87
N SER A 222 5.34 7.20 16.40
CA SER A 222 4.32 6.57 17.25
C SER A 222 4.35 5.04 17.26
N LEU A 223 5.21 4.42 16.44
CA LEU A 223 5.32 2.97 16.34
C LEU A 223 5.75 2.36 17.69
N ARG A 224 4.96 1.40 18.16
CA ARG A 224 5.25 0.55 19.30
C ARG A 224 5.17 -0.90 18.84
N ILE A 225 6.26 -1.62 19.00
CA ILE A 225 6.38 -3.07 18.78
C ILE A 225 6.44 -3.69 20.19
N PRO A 226 5.62 -4.72 20.48
CA PRO A 226 5.61 -5.39 21.79
C PRO A 226 6.94 -5.99 22.22
#